data_AF-A0A8J7GFJ1-F1
#
_entry.id   AF-A0A8J7GFJ1-F1
#
_cell.length_a   1.000
_cell.length_b   1.000
_cell.length_c   1.000
_cell.angle_alpha   90.00
_cell.angle_beta   90.00
_cell.angle_gamma   90.00
#
_symmetry.space_group_name_H-M   'P 1'
#
loop_
_entity.id
_entity.type
_entity.pdbx_description
1 polymer ?
#
loop_
_entity_poly.entity_id
_entity_poly.type
_entity_poly.pdbx_seq_one_letter_code
_entity_poly.pdbx_strand_id
1 'polypeptide(L)'
;MLPVTRADDELFSTVMAAARLGRAHKIVAKLSERYGQDWGDPLAGYPYALAMVALMQVELTSSGLDEQQAVANYSEIIESLGDLLYGVPEHWLGRYLRIRMRTMMMPPEHAEYPRFVVEERGRAAKDADELIARQAEADWQPWFAATYLLAARLLWESDDRDLGRIGELVAAAAARPGGPIGFRALGGLLREPFLWYLAQPGLPDHDKVARIMADLFPGA
;
A
#
# COMPACT_ATOMS: atom_id res chain seq x y z
N MET A 1 -3.99 2.89 -16.71
CA MET A 1 -3.78 2.11 -15.47
C MET A 1 -4.38 0.72 -15.54
N LEU A 2 -3.64 -0.28 -15.04
CA LEU A 2 -4.11 -1.67 -14.94
C LEU A 2 -4.99 -1.87 -13.69
N PRO A 3 -6.15 -2.54 -13.81
CA PRO A 3 -7.07 -2.76 -12.69
C PRO A 3 -6.57 -3.85 -11.74
N VAL A 4 -7.09 -3.82 -10.52
CA VAL A 4 -6.98 -4.96 -9.58
C VAL A 4 -7.83 -6.11 -10.11
N THR A 5 -7.32 -7.33 -10.03
CA THR A 5 -7.99 -8.55 -10.50
C THR A 5 -8.43 -9.44 -9.34
N ARG A 6 -9.34 -10.39 -9.61
CA ARG A 6 -9.71 -11.41 -8.62
C ARG A 6 -8.54 -12.32 -8.24
N ALA A 7 -7.64 -12.60 -9.19
CA ALA A 7 -6.45 -13.41 -8.94
C ALA A 7 -5.53 -12.75 -7.90
N ASP A 8 -5.45 -11.41 -7.90
CA ASP A 8 -4.71 -10.66 -6.87
C ASP A 8 -5.29 -10.89 -5.48
N ASP A 9 -6.61 -10.78 -5.34
CA ASP A 9 -7.31 -10.99 -4.07
C ASP A 9 -7.19 -12.44 -3.57
N GLU A 10 -7.32 -13.41 -4.48
CA GLU A 10 -7.16 -14.84 -4.18
C GLU A 10 -5.74 -15.20 -3.75
N LEU A 11 -4.72 -14.68 -4.46
CA LEU A 11 -3.33 -14.86 -4.08
C LEU A 11 -3.07 -14.27 -2.69
N PHE A 12 -3.48 -13.01 -2.47
CA PHE A 12 -3.29 -12.33 -1.20
C PHE A 12 -3.97 -13.09 -0.04
N SER A 13 -5.22 -13.52 -0.24
CA SER A 13 -5.96 -14.33 0.73
C SER A 13 -5.28 -15.66 1.04
N THR A 14 -4.80 -16.35 0.00
CA THR A 14 -4.12 -17.65 0.12
C THR A 14 -2.83 -17.52 0.93
N VAL A 15 -2.04 -16.49 0.66
CA VAL A 15 -0.78 -16.25 1.38
C VAL A 15 -1.05 -15.87 2.83
N MET A 16 -2.03 -14.99 3.10
CA MET A 16 -2.43 -14.66 4.48
C MET A 16 -2.87 -15.89 5.27
N ALA A 17 -3.69 -16.75 4.67
CA ALA A 17 -4.13 -17.99 5.30
C ALA A 17 -2.95 -18.94 5.54
N ALA A 18 -2.05 -19.09 4.57
CA ALA A 18 -0.86 -19.91 4.71
C ALA A 18 0.10 -19.35 5.79
N ALA A 19 0.24 -18.04 5.90
CA ALA A 19 1.11 -17.38 6.89
C ALA A 19 0.62 -17.66 8.32
N ARG A 20 -0.70 -17.53 8.56
CA ARG A 20 -1.33 -17.87 9.85
C ARG A 20 -1.15 -19.34 10.25
N LEU A 21 -0.91 -20.22 9.27
CA LEU A 21 -0.66 -21.64 9.48
C LEU A 21 0.85 -21.98 9.49
N GLY A 22 1.75 -21.01 9.40
CA GLY A 22 3.21 -21.22 9.33
C GLY A 22 3.71 -21.83 8.02
N ARG A 23 2.94 -21.72 6.93
CA ARG A 23 3.19 -22.40 5.64
C ARG A 23 3.47 -21.45 4.47
N ALA A 24 3.41 -20.14 4.66
CA ALA A 24 3.59 -19.16 3.58
C ALA A 24 4.98 -19.21 2.91
N HIS A 25 6.03 -19.60 3.66
CA HIS A 25 7.41 -19.65 3.15
C HIS A 25 7.56 -20.44 1.84
N LYS A 26 6.83 -21.56 1.67
CA LYS A 26 6.89 -22.36 0.43
C LYS A 26 6.29 -21.64 -0.76
N ILE A 27 5.23 -20.86 -0.54
CA ILE A 27 4.58 -20.08 -1.59
C ILE A 27 5.52 -18.96 -2.02
N VAL A 28 6.04 -18.21 -1.06
CA VAL A 28 6.98 -17.10 -1.28
C VAL A 28 8.25 -17.58 -1.99
N ALA A 29 8.86 -18.68 -1.55
CA ALA A 29 10.05 -19.24 -2.17
C ALA A 29 9.83 -19.64 -3.64
N LYS A 30 8.68 -20.26 -3.95
CA LYS A 30 8.34 -20.62 -5.34
C LYS A 30 8.13 -19.39 -6.23
N LEU A 31 7.53 -18.33 -5.68
CA LEU A 31 7.33 -17.07 -6.40
C LEU A 31 8.65 -16.33 -6.61
N SER A 32 9.55 -16.36 -5.62
CA SER A 32 10.91 -15.83 -5.73
C SER A 32 11.73 -16.56 -6.80
N GLU A 33 11.68 -17.90 -6.83
CA GLU A 33 12.36 -18.71 -7.84
C GLU A 33 11.85 -18.37 -9.25
N ARG A 34 10.53 -18.27 -9.44
CA ARG A 34 9.94 -17.85 -10.71
C ARG A 34 10.42 -16.45 -11.10
N TYR A 35 10.43 -15.51 -10.15
CA TYR A 35 10.87 -14.15 -10.41
C TYR A 35 12.33 -14.12 -10.91
N GLY A 36 13.22 -14.92 -10.31
CA GLY A 36 14.60 -15.06 -10.76
C GLY A 36 14.77 -15.73 -12.13
N GLN A 37 13.88 -16.66 -12.49
CA GLN A 37 13.93 -17.38 -13.77
C GLN A 37 13.36 -16.56 -14.94
N ASP A 38 12.31 -15.77 -14.67
CA ASP A 38 11.53 -15.03 -15.67
C ASP A 38 11.85 -13.52 -15.68
N TRP A 39 13.13 -13.13 -15.52
CA TRP A 39 13.52 -11.71 -15.41
C TRP A 39 13.09 -10.83 -16.60
N GLY A 40 12.84 -11.43 -17.76
CA GLY A 40 12.36 -10.74 -18.96
C GLY A 40 10.85 -10.46 -18.97
N ASP A 41 10.07 -11.06 -18.08
CA ASP A 41 8.65 -10.76 -17.87
C ASP A 41 8.49 -9.75 -16.73
N PRO A 42 8.14 -8.48 -17.02
CA PRO A 42 8.04 -7.46 -16.00
C PRO A 42 6.88 -7.71 -15.00
N LEU A 43 5.98 -8.66 -15.28
CA LEU A 43 4.92 -9.07 -14.35
C LEU A 43 5.35 -10.21 -13.40
N ALA A 44 6.49 -10.86 -13.63
CA ALA A 44 6.91 -12.01 -12.82
C ALA A 44 7.20 -11.63 -11.35
N GLY A 45 7.71 -10.43 -11.10
CA GLY A 45 8.01 -9.93 -9.75
C GLY A 45 6.77 -9.49 -8.95
N TYR A 46 5.65 -9.22 -9.62
CA TYR A 46 4.47 -8.70 -8.96
C TYR A 46 3.79 -9.70 -8.01
N PRO A 47 3.50 -10.96 -8.40
CA PRO A 47 2.97 -11.97 -7.49
C PRO A 47 3.88 -12.22 -6.27
N TYR A 48 5.20 -12.16 -6.49
CA TYR A 48 6.19 -12.29 -5.42
C TYR A 48 6.06 -11.14 -4.41
N ALA A 49 6.09 -9.90 -4.88
CA ALA A 49 5.92 -8.73 -4.03
C ALA A 49 4.57 -8.75 -3.29
N LEU A 50 3.48 -9.10 -3.97
CA LEU A 50 2.15 -9.18 -3.35
C LEU A 50 2.10 -10.23 -2.23
N ALA A 51 2.74 -11.38 -2.41
CA ALA A 51 2.84 -12.42 -1.40
C ALA A 51 3.67 -11.96 -0.19
N MET A 52 4.78 -11.27 -0.43
CA MET A 52 5.62 -10.70 0.65
C MET A 52 4.85 -9.66 1.47
N VAL A 53 4.05 -8.79 0.83
CA VAL A 53 3.16 -7.86 1.54
C VAL A 53 2.13 -8.61 2.40
N ALA A 54 1.51 -9.66 1.88
CA ALA A 54 0.55 -10.47 2.62
C ALA A 54 1.18 -11.15 3.85
N LEU A 55 2.42 -11.63 3.71
CA LEU A 55 3.18 -12.21 4.81
C LEU A 55 3.46 -11.16 5.89
N MET A 56 4.00 -10.00 5.51
CA MET A 56 4.26 -8.89 6.44
C MET A 56 2.99 -8.44 7.17
N GLN A 57 1.84 -8.41 6.50
CA GLN A 57 0.57 -8.06 7.13
C GLN A 57 0.21 -8.98 8.31
N VAL A 58 0.55 -10.27 8.21
CA VAL A 58 0.32 -11.24 9.29
C VAL A 58 1.38 -11.11 10.37
N GLU A 59 2.65 -10.98 9.99
CA GLU A 59 3.77 -10.87 10.94
C GLU A 59 3.69 -9.62 11.81
N LEU A 60 3.34 -8.47 11.24
CA LEU A 60 3.10 -7.21 11.97
C LEU A 60 2.02 -7.35 13.06
N THR A 61 1.07 -8.27 12.89
CA THR A 61 -0.01 -8.52 13.86
C THR A 61 0.30 -9.61 14.89
N SER A 62 1.33 -10.44 14.67
CA SER A 62 1.49 -11.71 15.41
C SER A 62 2.57 -11.68 16.49
N SER A 63 3.69 -10.98 16.29
CA SER A 63 4.77 -10.81 17.28
C SER A 63 5.95 -10.08 16.62
N GLY A 64 6.63 -9.22 17.39
CA GLY A 64 7.67 -8.29 16.91
C GLY A 64 8.66 -8.91 15.93
N LEU A 65 8.56 -8.49 14.67
CA LEU A 65 9.64 -8.63 13.71
C LEU A 65 10.87 -7.91 14.27
N ASP A 66 12.02 -8.58 14.20
CA ASP A 66 13.28 -7.90 14.37
C ASP A 66 13.37 -6.74 13.36
N GLU A 67 13.89 -5.60 13.79
CA GLU A 67 13.91 -4.38 12.98
C GLU A 67 14.72 -4.60 11.70
N GLN A 68 15.86 -5.32 11.77
CA GLN A 68 16.68 -5.61 10.60
C GLN A 68 15.96 -6.53 9.62
N GLN A 69 15.26 -7.54 10.11
CA GLN A 69 14.43 -8.40 9.26
C GLN A 69 13.29 -7.62 8.62
N ALA A 70 12.65 -6.70 9.35
CA ALA A 70 11.62 -5.84 8.79
C ALA A 70 12.18 -4.95 7.68
N VAL A 71 13.31 -4.29 7.90
CA VAL A 71 14.00 -3.46 6.89
C VAL A 71 14.37 -4.28 5.66
N ALA A 72 14.93 -5.48 5.83
CA ALA A 72 15.25 -6.36 4.71
C ALA A 72 13.99 -6.71 3.88
N ASN A 73 12.90 -7.10 4.55
CA ASN A 73 11.63 -7.40 3.88
C ASN A 73 11.05 -6.17 3.16
N TYR A 74 11.13 -4.98 3.77
CA TYR A 74 10.68 -3.73 3.13
C TYR A 74 11.48 -3.45 1.85
N SER A 75 12.80 -3.52 1.91
CA SER A 75 13.67 -3.26 0.77
C SER A 75 13.40 -4.24 -0.38
N GLU A 76 13.31 -5.53 -0.08
CA GLU A 76 13.05 -6.56 -1.08
C GLU A 76 11.70 -6.37 -1.80
N ILE A 77 10.65 -5.99 -1.06
CA ILE A 77 9.35 -5.66 -1.66
C ILE A 77 9.45 -4.41 -2.54
N ILE A 78 10.11 -3.36 -2.06
CA ILE A 78 10.24 -2.10 -2.79
C ILE A 78 11.03 -2.29 -4.08
N GLU A 79 12.09 -3.09 -4.05
CA GLU A 79 12.91 -3.44 -5.22
C GLU A 79 12.09 -4.25 -6.23
N SER A 80 11.42 -5.32 -5.78
CA SER A 80 10.56 -6.15 -6.65
C SER A 80 9.43 -5.35 -7.31
N LEU A 81 8.83 -4.39 -6.58
CA LEU A 81 7.85 -3.46 -7.14
C LEU A 81 8.49 -2.39 -8.04
N GLY A 82 9.76 -2.05 -7.81
CA GLY A 82 10.55 -1.19 -8.67
C GLY A 82 10.74 -1.81 -10.05
N ASP A 83 11.14 -3.07 -10.10
CA ASP A 83 11.34 -3.82 -11.34
C ASP A 83 10.03 -3.97 -12.13
N LEU A 84 8.92 -4.27 -11.44
CA LEU A 84 7.59 -4.23 -12.03
C LEU A 84 7.29 -2.88 -12.68
N LEU A 85 7.51 -1.78 -11.95
CA LEU A 85 7.12 -0.44 -12.40
C LEU A 85 8.08 0.13 -13.45
N TYR A 86 9.29 -0.44 -13.57
CA TYR A 86 10.19 -0.17 -14.69
C TYR A 86 9.61 -0.70 -16.01
N GLY A 87 9.07 -1.93 -16.02
CA GLY A 87 8.47 -2.53 -17.22
C GLY A 87 6.99 -2.18 -17.43
N VAL A 88 6.23 -1.95 -16.35
CA VAL A 88 4.78 -1.70 -16.36
C VAL A 88 4.42 -0.50 -15.46
N PRO A 89 4.76 0.74 -15.87
CA PRO A 89 4.59 1.94 -15.03
C PRO A 89 3.13 2.27 -14.70
N GLU A 90 2.18 1.71 -15.47
CA GLU A 90 0.73 1.84 -15.32
C GLU A 90 0.11 0.88 -14.29
N HIS A 91 0.92 0.03 -13.65
CA HIS A 91 0.43 -0.96 -12.70
C HIS A 91 0.00 -0.29 -11.37
N TRP A 92 -1.30 -0.01 -11.24
CA TRP A 92 -1.84 0.74 -10.10
C TRP A 92 -1.51 0.11 -8.75
N LEU A 93 -1.85 -1.18 -8.55
CA LEU A 93 -1.69 -1.83 -7.25
C LEU A 93 -0.22 -1.93 -6.85
N GLY A 94 0.67 -2.32 -7.76
CA GLY A 94 2.11 -2.30 -7.54
C GLY A 94 2.65 -0.94 -7.09
N ARG A 95 2.23 0.16 -7.73
CA ARG A 95 2.63 1.52 -7.29
C ARG A 95 2.06 1.88 -5.92
N TYR A 96 0.78 1.60 -5.68
CA TYR A 96 0.14 1.81 -4.38
C TYR A 96 0.86 1.04 -3.27
N LEU A 97 1.18 -0.24 -3.49
CA LEU A 97 1.92 -1.07 -2.54
C LEU A 97 3.31 -0.51 -2.27
N ARG A 98 4.03 -0.02 -3.28
CA ARG A 98 5.36 0.58 -3.10
C ARG A 98 5.31 1.82 -2.22
N ILE A 99 4.34 2.71 -2.46
CA ILE A 99 4.09 3.88 -1.61
C ILE A 99 3.76 3.43 -0.18
N ARG A 100 2.86 2.46 -0.03
CA ARG A 100 2.46 1.94 1.28
C ARG A 100 3.64 1.38 2.05
N MET A 101 4.47 0.55 1.42
CA MET A 101 5.63 -0.05 2.08
C MET A 101 6.61 0.99 2.60
N ARG A 102 6.90 2.02 1.80
CA ARG A 102 7.74 3.16 2.22
C ARG A 102 7.10 3.99 3.34
N THR A 103 5.78 4.13 3.33
CA THR A 103 5.03 4.85 4.38
C THR A 103 5.04 4.08 5.70
N MET A 104 4.99 2.75 5.63
CA MET A 104 4.90 1.86 6.79
C MET A 104 6.25 1.54 7.44
N MET A 105 7.37 1.93 6.82
CA MET A 105 8.67 1.91 7.47
C MET A 105 8.61 2.66 8.81
N MET A 106 9.33 2.12 9.80
CA MET A 106 9.38 2.66 11.16
C MET A 106 9.64 4.18 11.14
N PRO A 107 8.99 4.98 12.01
CA PRO A 107 9.24 6.42 12.05
C PRO A 107 10.74 6.73 12.15
N PRO A 108 11.26 7.75 11.43
CA PRO A 108 12.68 8.05 11.41
C PRO A 108 13.31 8.18 12.80
N GLU A 109 12.58 8.72 13.77
CA GLU A 109 13.00 8.90 15.17
C GLU A 109 13.26 7.59 15.93
N HIS A 110 12.77 6.48 15.40
CA HIS A 110 12.91 5.14 15.99
C HIS A 110 13.76 4.21 15.13
N ALA A 111 14.05 4.60 13.89
CA ALA A 111 14.78 3.76 12.94
C ALA A 111 16.28 3.77 13.22
N GLU A 112 16.92 2.62 13.05
CA GLU A 112 18.40 2.49 13.03
C GLU A 112 19.02 3.37 11.91
N TYR A 113 18.30 3.54 10.79
CA TYR A 113 18.72 4.31 9.61
C TYR A 113 17.75 5.48 9.29
N PRO A 114 17.74 6.55 10.10
CA PRO A 114 16.75 7.63 9.99
C PRO A 114 16.78 8.35 8.63
N ARG A 115 17.99 8.60 8.09
CA ARG A 115 18.15 9.26 6.78
C ARG A 115 17.56 8.43 5.64
N PHE A 116 17.78 7.12 5.67
CA PHE A 116 17.23 6.20 4.67
C PHE A 116 15.71 6.22 4.70
N VAL A 117 15.09 6.17 5.89
CA VAL A 117 13.62 6.26 6.03
C VAL A 117 13.09 7.58 5.50
N VAL A 118 13.74 8.71 5.82
CA VAL A 118 13.33 10.03 5.29
C VAL A 118 13.41 10.07 3.77
N GLU A 119 14.47 9.54 3.17
CA GLU A 119 14.62 9.45 1.71
C GLU A 119 13.52 8.59 1.07
N GLU A 120 13.25 7.41 1.63
CA GLU A 120 12.21 6.50 1.12
C GLU A 120 10.81 7.11 1.26
N ARG A 121 10.50 7.80 2.36
CA ARG A 121 9.24 8.54 2.52
C ARG A 121 9.13 9.71 1.54
N GLY A 122 10.22 10.42 1.27
CA GLY A 122 10.27 11.44 0.22
C GLY A 122 10.00 10.88 -1.19
N ARG A 123 10.51 9.67 -1.49
CA ARG A 123 10.18 8.95 -2.73
C ARG A 123 8.72 8.50 -2.76
N ALA A 124 8.16 8.09 -1.62
CA ALA A 124 6.75 7.72 -1.50
C ALA A 124 5.82 8.91 -1.80
N ALA A 125 6.14 10.10 -1.31
CA ALA A 125 5.36 11.32 -1.59
C ALA A 125 5.33 11.63 -3.09
N LYS A 126 6.50 11.59 -3.77
CA LYS A 126 6.59 11.77 -5.23
C LYS A 126 5.78 10.71 -6.00
N ASP A 127 5.89 9.45 -5.60
CA ASP A 127 5.13 8.36 -6.20
C ASP A 127 3.62 8.54 -5.99
N ALA A 128 3.20 9.05 -4.84
CA ALA A 128 1.79 9.31 -4.54
C ALA A 128 1.23 10.45 -5.40
N ASP A 129 1.97 11.54 -5.57
CA ASP A 129 1.59 12.63 -6.48
C ASP A 129 1.47 12.13 -7.92
N GLU A 130 2.44 11.34 -8.39
CA GLU A 130 2.39 10.75 -9.74
C GLU A 130 1.19 9.80 -9.90
N LEU A 131 0.92 8.97 -8.89
CA LEU A 131 -0.22 8.05 -8.91
C LEU A 131 -1.56 8.80 -8.91
N ILE A 132 -1.69 9.88 -8.14
CA ILE A 132 -2.89 10.73 -8.12
C ILE A 132 -3.09 11.42 -9.48
N ALA A 133 -2.02 11.95 -10.08
CA ALA A 133 -2.08 12.54 -11.42
C ALA A 133 -2.57 11.52 -12.45
N ARG A 134 -2.01 10.30 -12.45
CA ARG A 134 -2.44 9.20 -13.35
C ARG A 134 -3.87 8.75 -13.08
N GLN A 135 -4.32 8.76 -11.82
CA GLN A 135 -5.71 8.49 -11.46
C GLN A 135 -6.69 9.51 -12.02
N ALA A 136 -6.27 10.78 -12.16
CA ALA A 136 -7.10 11.82 -12.74
C ALA A 136 -7.31 11.64 -14.26
N GLU A 137 -6.38 10.95 -14.93
CA GLU A 137 -6.45 10.63 -16.36
C GLU A 137 -7.17 9.30 -16.65
N ALA A 138 -7.43 8.49 -15.62
CA ALA A 138 -8.09 7.18 -15.74
C ALA A 138 -9.58 7.23 -15.38
N ASP A 139 -10.32 6.22 -15.80
CA ASP A 139 -11.67 6.00 -15.29
C ASP A 139 -11.63 5.71 -13.79
N TRP A 140 -12.38 6.51 -13.02
CA TRP A 140 -12.39 6.45 -11.56
C TRP A 140 -12.75 5.04 -11.07
N GLN A 141 -11.96 4.54 -10.11
CA GLN A 141 -12.24 3.31 -9.38
C GLN A 141 -12.38 3.62 -7.88
N PRO A 142 -13.33 2.99 -7.15
CA PRO A 142 -13.58 3.32 -5.74
C PRO A 142 -12.35 3.17 -4.83
N TRP A 143 -11.50 2.18 -5.09
CA TRP A 143 -10.27 1.96 -4.31
C TRP A 143 -9.19 3.03 -4.51
N PHE A 144 -9.30 3.93 -5.49
CA PHE A 144 -8.37 5.04 -5.65
C PHE A 144 -8.39 5.99 -4.46
N ALA A 145 -9.52 6.10 -3.74
CA ALA A 145 -9.61 6.88 -2.52
C ALA A 145 -8.51 6.51 -1.50
N ALA A 146 -8.13 5.22 -1.40
CA ALA A 146 -7.06 4.79 -0.50
C ALA A 146 -5.70 5.48 -0.81
N THR A 147 -5.43 5.83 -2.07
CA THR A 147 -4.21 6.57 -2.45
C THR A 147 -4.21 7.98 -1.89
N TYR A 148 -5.35 8.68 -1.94
CA TYR A 148 -5.47 10.04 -1.40
C TYR A 148 -5.24 10.05 0.12
N LEU A 149 -5.78 9.06 0.84
CA LEU A 149 -5.59 8.94 2.28
C LEU A 149 -4.14 8.56 2.63
N LEU A 150 -3.48 7.77 1.79
CA LEU A 150 -2.06 7.45 1.95
C LEU A 150 -1.16 8.68 1.70
N ALA A 151 -1.48 9.50 0.69
CA ALA A 151 -0.80 10.77 0.45
C ALA A 151 -1.02 11.77 1.62
N ALA A 152 -2.24 11.83 2.16
CA ALA A 152 -2.55 12.65 3.32
C ALA A 152 -1.74 12.22 4.56
N ARG A 153 -1.54 10.90 4.76
CA ARG A 153 -0.67 10.37 5.80
C ARG A 153 0.78 10.82 5.63
N LEU A 154 1.33 10.72 4.43
CA LEU A 154 2.71 11.14 4.14
C LEU A 154 2.91 12.63 4.46
N LEU A 155 1.95 13.49 4.09
CA LEU A 155 2.00 14.91 4.44
C LEU A 155 1.90 15.15 5.95
N TRP A 156 1.00 14.44 6.64
CA TRP A 156 0.86 14.55 8.09
C TRP A 156 2.11 14.10 8.85
N GLU A 157 2.82 13.11 8.35
CA GLU A 157 4.03 12.58 9.00
C GLU A 157 5.31 13.33 8.59
N SER A 158 5.23 14.26 7.62
CA SER A 158 6.35 15.12 7.23
C SER A 158 6.63 16.24 8.25
N ASP A 159 7.79 16.89 8.14
CA ASP A 159 8.13 18.07 8.95
C ASP A 159 7.32 19.32 8.52
N ASP A 160 7.08 19.48 7.22
CA ASP A 160 6.35 20.60 6.63
C ASP A 160 4.84 20.29 6.50
N ARG A 161 4.21 19.87 7.61
CA ARG A 161 2.81 19.44 7.63
C ARG A 161 1.89 20.55 7.12
N ASP A 162 1.19 20.29 6.01
CA ASP A 162 0.20 21.18 5.44
C ASP A 162 -1.22 20.63 5.63
N LEU A 163 -1.92 21.12 6.66
CA LEU A 163 -3.30 20.72 6.95
C LEU A 163 -4.29 21.14 5.85
N GLY A 164 -4.00 22.23 5.13
CA GLY A 164 -4.81 22.69 4.01
C GLY A 164 -4.74 21.68 2.87
N ARG A 165 -3.53 21.27 2.50
CA ARG A 165 -3.30 20.26 1.47
C ARG A 165 -3.88 18.89 1.83
N ILE A 166 -3.79 18.49 3.10
CA ILE A 166 -4.44 17.27 3.61
C ILE A 166 -5.96 17.34 3.40
N GLY A 167 -6.58 18.47 3.76
CA GLY A 167 -8.01 18.69 3.53
C GLY A 167 -8.40 18.64 2.06
N GLU A 168 -7.58 19.19 1.16
CA GLU A 168 -7.78 19.10 -0.29
C GLU A 168 -7.76 17.65 -0.80
N LEU A 169 -6.82 16.82 -0.32
CA LEU A 169 -6.75 15.40 -0.69
C LEU A 169 -8.01 14.64 -0.25
N VAL A 170 -8.46 14.87 0.98
CA VAL A 170 -9.70 14.26 1.51
C VAL A 170 -10.92 14.75 0.73
N ALA A 171 -11.01 16.04 0.44
CA ALA A 171 -12.09 16.61 -0.35
C ALA A 171 -12.11 16.05 -1.78
N ALA A 172 -10.93 15.91 -2.41
CA ALA A 172 -10.80 15.33 -3.74
C ALA A 172 -11.25 13.86 -3.77
N ALA A 173 -10.93 13.07 -2.76
CA ALA A 173 -11.43 11.70 -2.63
C ALA A 173 -12.95 11.67 -2.40
N ALA A 174 -13.46 12.53 -1.51
CA ALA A 174 -14.89 12.60 -1.16
C ALA A 174 -15.79 13.07 -2.32
N ALA A 175 -15.25 13.87 -3.24
CA ALA A 175 -15.98 14.39 -4.40
C ALA A 175 -16.21 13.34 -5.49
N ARG A 176 -15.58 12.15 -5.39
CA ARG A 176 -15.66 11.11 -6.41
C ARG A 176 -16.74 10.08 -6.07
N PRO A 177 -17.32 9.40 -7.07
CA PRO A 177 -18.31 8.35 -6.83
C PRO A 177 -17.76 7.25 -5.92
N GLY A 178 -18.48 6.95 -4.84
CA GLY A 178 -18.21 5.81 -3.97
C GLY A 178 -18.72 4.50 -4.57
N GLY A 179 -18.37 3.38 -3.92
CA GLY A 179 -18.91 2.07 -4.24
C GLY A 179 -18.17 0.95 -3.51
N PRO A 180 -18.86 -0.15 -3.19
CA PRO A 180 -18.26 -1.24 -2.43
C PRO A 180 -17.08 -1.87 -3.18
N ILE A 181 -15.97 -2.05 -2.48
CA ILE A 181 -14.80 -2.76 -3.01
C ILE A 181 -15.08 -4.27 -2.95
N GLY A 182 -15.14 -4.92 -4.11
CA GLY A 182 -15.45 -6.35 -4.25
C GLY A 182 -14.30 -7.31 -3.91
N PHE A 183 -13.20 -6.82 -3.35
CA PHE A 183 -12.01 -7.61 -3.00
C PHE A 183 -11.94 -7.75 -1.48
N ARG A 184 -12.10 -8.98 -0.97
CA ARG A 184 -12.26 -9.19 0.48
C ARG A 184 -10.93 -9.08 1.22
N ALA A 185 -9.87 -9.69 0.68
CA ALA A 185 -8.58 -9.74 1.34
C ALA A 185 -7.80 -8.44 1.11
N LEU A 186 -7.73 -7.97 -0.14
CA LEU A 186 -7.15 -6.67 -0.48
C LEU A 186 -7.95 -5.52 0.12
N GLY A 187 -9.26 -5.65 0.29
CA GLY A 187 -10.09 -4.67 0.99
C GLY A 187 -9.59 -4.36 2.40
N GLY A 188 -9.09 -5.37 3.13
CA GLY A 188 -8.46 -5.15 4.44
C GLY A 188 -7.22 -4.26 4.39
N LEU A 189 -6.37 -4.45 3.37
CA LEU A 189 -5.18 -3.63 3.14
C LEU A 189 -5.53 -2.21 2.67
N LEU A 190 -6.55 -2.08 1.83
CA LEU A 190 -7.03 -0.78 1.32
C LEU A 190 -7.79 0.04 2.38
N ARG A 191 -8.33 -0.62 3.41
CA ARG A 191 -9.00 0.01 4.55
C ARG A 191 -8.02 0.66 5.53
N GLU A 192 -6.78 0.20 5.58
CA GLU A 192 -5.81 0.63 6.59
C GLU A 192 -5.56 2.15 6.61
N PRO A 193 -5.36 2.87 5.49
CA PRO A 193 -5.17 4.32 5.52
C PRO A 193 -6.35 5.07 6.14
N PHE A 194 -7.58 4.56 5.97
CA PHE A 194 -8.78 5.15 6.57
C PHE A 194 -8.79 4.96 8.09
N LEU A 195 -8.50 3.74 8.55
CA LEU A 195 -8.42 3.44 9.99
C LEU A 195 -7.34 4.28 10.68
N TRP A 196 -6.16 4.38 10.04
CA TRP A 196 -5.08 5.23 10.52
C TRP A 196 -5.54 6.69 10.62
N TYR A 197 -6.18 7.23 9.57
CA TYR A 197 -6.61 8.63 9.51
C TYR A 197 -7.63 8.95 10.60
N LEU A 198 -8.63 8.09 10.79
CA LEU A 198 -9.66 8.25 11.83
C LEU A 198 -9.12 8.14 13.25
N ALA A 199 -7.96 7.50 13.44
CA ALA A 199 -7.29 7.43 14.74
C ALA A 199 -6.47 8.69 15.08
N GLN A 200 -6.27 9.62 14.13
CA GLN A 200 -5.50 10.86 14.37
C GLN A 200 -6.44 12.04 14.70
N PRO A 201 -6.55 12.48 15.96
CA PRO A 201 -7.50 13.53 16.34
C PRO A 201 -7.18 14.92 15.76
N GLY A 202 -5.95 15.16 15.32
CA GLY A 202 -5.52 16.44 14.74
C GLY A 202 -5.78 16.58 13.24
N LEU A 203 -6.28 15.54 12.56
CA LEU A 203 -6.55 15.58 11.14
C LEU A 203 -7.94 16.21 10.85
N PRO A 204 -8.08 16.98 9.75
CA PRO A 204 -9.36 17.57 9.37
C PRO A 204 -10.33 16.52 8.78
N ASP A 205 -11.61 16.90 8.66
CA ASP A 205 -12.59 16.20 7.82
C ASP A 205 -12.87 14.72 8.14
N HIS A 206 -12.76 14.30 9.42
CA HIS A 206 -13.05 12.91 9.83
C HIS A 206 -14.41 12.40 9.35
N ASP A 207 -15.45 13.24 9.36
CA ASP A 207 -16.79 12.86 8.88
C ASP A 207 -16.83 12.55 7.38
N LYS A 208 -15.97 13.17 6.56
CA LYS A 208 -15.84 12.83 5.13
C LYS A 208 -15.16 11.48 4.97
N VAL A 209 -14.06 11.26 5.70
CA VAL A 209 -13.31 9.99 5.65
C VAL A 209 -14.17 8.82 6.14
N ALA A 210 -14.92 9.01 7.23
CA ALA A 210 -15.84 8.00 7.75
C ALA A 210 -16.93 7.62 6.72
N ARG A 211 -17.47 8.59 5.98
CA ARG A 211 -18.45 8.34 4.92
C ARG A 211 -17.84 7.56 3.75
N ILE A 212 -16.69 7.99 3.25
CA ILE A 212 -15.99 7.26 2.18
C ILE A 212 -15.73 5.81 2.63
N MET A 213 -15.24 5.63 3.85
CA MET A 213 -14.95 4.31 4.40
C MET A 213 -16.20 3.42 4.50
N ALA A 214 -17.35 3.98 4.92
CA ALA A 214 -18.61 3.26 4.98
C ALA A 214 -19.11 2.82 3.59
N ASP A 215 -18.95 3.68 2.58
CA ASP A 215 -19.34 3.39 1.20
C ASP A 215 -18.46 2.31 0.55
N LEU A 216 -17.15 2.35 0.81
CA LEU A 216 -16.18 1.43 0.21
C LEU A 216 -16.18 0.04 0.88
N PHE A 217 -16.44 -0.03 2.19
CA PHE A 217 -16.31 -1.24 3.00
C PHE A 217 -17.59 -1.53 3.81
N PRO A 218 -18.74 -1.77 3.16
CA PRO A 218 -19.99 -2.02 3.87
C PRO A 218 -19.90 -3.32 4.69
N GLY A 219 -20.27 -3.24 5.97
CA GLY A 219 -20.28 -4.38 6.90
C GLY A 219 -18.93 -4.75 7.49
N ALA A 220 -17.91 -3.89 7.33
CA ALA A 220 -16.58 -4.07 7.90
C ALA A 220 -16.44 -3.45 9.30
#